data_AF-A0A558GIT4-F1
#
_entry.id   AF-A0A558GIT4-F1
#
_cell.length_a   1.000
_cell.length_b   1.000
_cell.length_c   1.000
_cell.angle_alpha   90.00
_cell.angle_beta   90.00
_cell.angle_gamma   90.00
#
_symmetry.space_group_name_H-M   'P 1'
#
loop_
_entity.id
_entity.type
_entity.pdbx_description
1 polymer ?
#
loop_
_entity_poly.entity_id
_entity_poly.type
_entity_poly.pdbx_seq_one_letter_code
_entity_poly.pdbx_strand_id
1 'polypeptide(L)' 'MTTSAILLFILFVVVIWGGLVVSSIWLARSDDNTTGELGDTPGTDDESLSHRVHH' A
#
# COMPACT_ATOMS: atom_id res chain seq x y z
N MET A 1 -20.51 16.12 -26.74
CA MET A 1 -19.49 15.11 -26.38
C MET A 1 -19.74 13.88 -27.25
N THR A 2 -18.72 13.29 -27.85
CA THR A 2 -18.89 12.07 -28.67
C THR A 2 -19.02 10.84 -27.78
N THR A 3 -19.74 9.80 -28.22
CA THR A 3 -19.89 8.54 -27.47
C THR A 3 -18.54 7.91 -27.13
N SER A 4 -17.58 7.97 -28.06
CA SER A 4 -16.21 7.49 -27.84
C SER A 4 -15.50 8.24 -26.70
N ALA A 5 -15.67 9.55 -26.59
CA ALA A 5 -15.08 10.33 -25.52
C ALA A 5 -15.64 9.95 -24.14
N ILE A 6 -16.95 9.67 -24.05
CA ILE A 6 -17.60 9.23 -22.80
C ILE A 6 -17.07 7.85 -22.38
N LEU A 7 -16.95 6.92 -23.32
CA LEU A 7 -16.42 5.58 -23.02
C LEU A 7 -14.97 5.62 -22.53
N LEU A 8 -14.13 6.42 -23.18
CA LEU A 8 -12.73 6.60 -22.76
C LEU A 8 -12.63 7.28 -21.38
N PHE A 9 -13.50 8.24 -21.10
CA PHE A 9 -13.56 8.89 -19.79
C PHE A 9 -13.96 7.90 -18.68
N ILE A 10 -14.98 7.07 -18.90
CA ILE A 10 -15.39 6.05 -17.94
C ILE A 10 -14.26 5.03 -17.72
N LEU A 11 -13.63 4.56 -18.80
CA LEU A 11 -12.49 3.65 -18.70
C LEU A 11 -11.35 4.25 -17.87
N PHE A 12 -11.01 5.52 -18.11
CA PHE A 12 -10.00 6.24 -17.34
C PHE A 12 -10.35 6.27 -15.85
N VAL A 13 -11.59 6.62 -15.50
CA VAL A 13 -12.05 6.66 -14.10
C VAL A 13 -11.96 5.27 -13.46
N VAL A 14 -12.45 4.23 -14.13
CA VAL A 14 -12.46 2.86 -13.61
C VAL A 14 -11.04 2.34 -13.40
N VAL A 15 -10.13 2.58 -14.33
CA VAL A 15 -8.74 2.09 -14.23
C VAL A 15 -7.97 2.81 -13.13
N ILE A 16 -8.04 4.14 -13.07
CA ILE A 16 -7.29 4.91 -12.08
C ILE A 16 -7.86 4.71 -10.68
N TRP A 17 -9.16 4.93 -10.49
CA TRP A 17 -9.76 4.83 -9.16
C TRP A 17 -9.90 3.38 -8.72
N GLY A 18 -10.26 2.46 -9.62
CA GLY A 18 -10.30 1.03 -9.30
C GLY A 18 -8.93 0.48 -8.94
N GLY A 19 -7.90 0.81 -9.72
CA GLY A 19 -6.52 0.42 -9.43
C GLY A 19 -6.02 1.01 -8.11
N LEU A 20 -6.35 2.27 -7.83
CA LEU A 20 -5.98 2.93 -6.58
C LEU A 20 -6.65 2.24 -5.38
N VAL A 21 -7.97 2.00 -5.42
CA VAL A 21 -8.71 1.35 -4.33
C VAL A 21 -8.16 -0.05 -4.05
N VAL A 22 -7.93 -0.85 -5.09
CA VAL A 22 -7.35 -2.20 -4.93
C VAL A 22 -5.96 -2.13 -4.31
N SER A 23 -5.10 -1.24 -4.81
CA SER A 23 -3.75 -1.05 -4.29
C SER A 23 -3.76 -0.61 -2.82
N SER A 24 -4.65 0.31 -2.46
CA SER A 24 -4.80 0.78 -1.07
C SER A 24 -5.29 -0.33 -0.13
N ILE A 25 -6.26 -1.15 -0.56
CA ILE A 25 -6.73 -2.30 0.23
C ILE A 25 -5.60 -3.31 0.43
N TRP A 26 -4.81 -3.58 -0.61
CA TRP A 26 -3.67 -4.49 -0.53
C TRP A 26 -2.61 -3.95 0.42
N LEU A 27 -2.25 -2.67 0.29
CA LEU A 27 -1.29 -2.03 1.16
C LEU A 27 -1.75 -2.04 2.63
N ALA A 28 -3.01 -1.73 2.90
CA ALA A 28 -3.57 -1.74 4.25
C ALA A 28 -3.65 -3.14 4.87
N ARG A 29 -3.58 -4.21 4.06
CA ARG A 29 -3.52 -5.60 4.52
C ARG A 29 -2.09 -6.14 4.61
N SER A 30 -1.10 -5.37 4.17
CA SER A 30 0.31 -5.71 4.34
C SER A 30 0.69 -5.46 5.79
N ASP A 31 1.21 -6.47 6.47
CA ASP A 31 1.74 -6.35 7.83
C ASP A 31 3.20 -5.89 7.74
N ASP A 32 3.50 -4.69 8.21
CA ASP A 32 4.83 -4.08 8.13
C ASP A 32 5.87 -4.84 8.97
N ASN A 33 5.42 -5.55 10.01
CA ASN A 33 6.27 -6.35 10.90
C ASN A 33 6.76 -7.64 10.22
N THR A 34 6.16 -8.03 9.09
CA THR A 34 6.53 -9.26 8.34
C THR A 34 6.89 -8.98 6.89
N THR A 35 6.89 -7.71 6.46
CA THR A 35 7.13 -7.33 5.08
C THR A 35 8.28 -6.33 4.94
N GLY A 36 9.07 -6.47 3.87
CA GLY A 36 10.25 -5.64 3.65
C GLY A 36 11.49 -6.09 4.43
N GLU A 37 12.61 -5.41 4.22
CA GLU A 37 13.91 -5.84 4.77
C GLU A 37 13.97 -5.81 6.31
N LEU A 38 13.15 -4.96 6.94
CA LEU A 38 13.08 -4.85 8.39
C LEU A 38 12.19 -5.92 9.05
N GLY A 39 11.34 -6.61 8.28
CA GLY A 39 10.54 -7.71 8.82
C GLY A 39 11.36 -8.98 9.11
N ASP A 40 12.46 -9.19 8.37
CA ASP A 40 13.35 -10.35 8.51
C ASP A 40 14.66 -10.05 9.25
N THR A 41 14.96 -8.77 9.50
CA THR A 41 16.23 -8.37 10.11
C THR A 41 16.19 -8.58 11.64
N PRO A 42 17.16 -9.28 12.24
CA PRO A 42 17.21 -9.43 13.69
C PRO A 42 17.38 -8.08 14.41
N GLY A 43 16.53 -7.81 15.41
CA GLY A 43 16.61 -6.62 16.25
C GLY A 43 15.97 -5.37 15.67
N THR A 44 15.17 -5.50 14.61
CA THR A 44 14.31 -4.44 14.06
C THR A 44 12.84 -4.57 14.45
N ASP A 45 12.51 -5.53 15.31
CA ASP A 45 11.21 -5.65 15.95
C ASP A 45 10.95 -4.55 16.98
N ASP A 46 9.67 -4.32 17.29
CA ASP A 46 9.22 -3.28 18.23
C ASP A 46 9.85 -3.39 19.62
N GLU A 47 10.07 -4.61 20.11
CA GLU A 47 10.66 -4.85 21.42
C GLU A 47 12.11 -4.38 21.44
N SER A 48 12.90 -4.80 20.46
CA SER A 48 14.30 -4.43 20.29
C SER A 48 14.50 -2.93 20.05
N LEU A 49 13.64 -2.30 19.24
CA LEU A 49 13.72 -0.87 18.93
C LEU A 49 13.30 0.01 20.10
N SER A 50 12.21 -0.34 20.80
CA SER A 50 11.76 0.40 21.97
C SER A 50 12.78 0.35 23.11
N HIS A 51 13.44 -0.80 23.31
CA HIS A 51 14.51 -0.93 24.31
C HIS A 51 15.71 -0.03 23.99
N ARG A 52 16.06 0.14 22.71
CA ARG A 52 17.20 0.98 22.28
C ARG A 52 16.95 2.48 22.46
N VAL A 53 15.71 2.95 22.29
CA VAL A 53 15.36 4.38 22.40
C VAL A 53 15.38 4.89 23.85
N HIS A 54 15.15 4.01 24.81
CA HIS A 54 15.09 4.36 26.24
C HIS A 54 16.44 4.23 26.99
N HIS A 55 17.53 3.99 26.27
CA HIS A 55 18.91 3.98 26.78
C HIS A 55 19.69 5.21 26.27
#